data_AF-A0A2W4WWL3-F1
#
_entry.id   AF-A0A2W4WWL3-F1
#
_cell.length_a   1.000
_cell.length_b   1.000
_cell.length_c   1.000
_cell.angle_alpha   90.00
_cell.angle_beta   90.00
_cell.angle_gamma   90.00
#
_symmetry.space_group_name_H-M   'P 1'
#
loop_
_entity.id
_entity.type
_entity.pdbx_description
1 polymer ?
#
loop_
_entity_poly.entity_id
_entity_poly.type
_entity_poly.pdbx_seq_one_letter_code
_entity_poly.pdbx_strand_id
1 'polypeptide(L)'
;MNSSKGLFGKLALFGLPVVAISTLFTPAANAEYPCGSAGPGEVVVGSTQGGGGVASVLLCDTDPNYQDYQDYSESGDSSYYDPEFAALEFQSAAALLQLQQQADLLQDPDYLRYLSGGWTLFPSVQSEATPGEYCLASFFKASMDPAANNAPVMVNFSGPGGDYEGALLTFAADAIPKPETMQMISVTLIQNDYPPTTVQAFNYSVPDLPFGVISFAVPTIDAALDGMEDVQSFDVQIAGRSVARTTWHSGLQVRDEFRKCLDGQPYSVTNIDIVPERLKTAQP
;
A
#
# COMPACT_ATOMS: atom_id res chain seq x y z
N MET A 1 28.99 35.91 -34.94
CA MET A 1 29.01 36.68 -36.21
C MET A 1 27.59 36.76 -36.74
N ASN A 2 27.07 37.99 -36.90
CA ASN A 2 25.89 38.49 -37.66
C ASN A 2 24.55 37.70 -37.55
N SER A 3 23.39 38.30 -37.28
CA SER A 3 22.79 39.56 -37.76
C SER A 3 21.73 40.02 -36.73
N SER A 4 21.66 41.27 -36.24
CA SER A 4 21.30 42.55 -36.89
C SER A 4 19.81 42.73 -37.23
N LYS A 5 19.16 43.61 -36.43
CA LYS A 5 18.11 44.62 -36.75
C LYS A 5 16.73 44.06 -37.14
N GLY A 6 15.59 44.51 -36.63
CA GLY A 6 15.20 45.71 -35.86
C GLY A 6 13.81 46.13 -36.36
N LEU A 7 12.93 46.71 -35.53
CA LEU A 7 11.97 47.73 -35.97
C LEU A 7 11.22 48.36 -34.79
N PHE A 8 11.37 49.68 -34.67
CA PHE A 8 10.51 50.60 -33.93
C PHE A 8 9.15 50.72 -34.62
N GLY A 9 8.06 50.85 -33.86
CA GLY A 9 6.75 51.10 -34.45
C GLY A 9 5.60 51.41 -33.50
N LYS A 10 5.49 52.70 -33.13
CA LYS A 10 4.24 53.48 -32.96
C LYS A 10 3.38 53.29 -31.71
N LEU A 11 3.35 54.38 -30.93
CA LEU A 11 2.20 54.83 -30.13
C LEU A 11 0.93 54.89 -30.99
N ALA A 12 -0.17 54.39 -30.44
CA ALA A 12 -1.51 54.82 -30.77
C ALA A 12 -2.30 55.01 -29.47
N LEU A 13 -2.53 56.27 -29.10
CA LEU A 13 -3.65 56.68 -28.25
C LEU A 13 -4.94 56.27 -28.97
N PHE A 14 -5.80 55.47 -28.33
CA PHE A 14 -7.22 55.46 -28.66
C PHE A 14 -8.05 55.01 -27.45
N GLY A 15 -8.99 55.88 -27.08
CA GLY A 15 -10.34 55.51 -26.66
C GLY A 15 -10.51 54.93 -25.25
N LEU A 16 -10.94 55.78 -24.32
CA LEU A 16 -11.77 55.37 -23.19
C LEU A 16 -13.03 54.65 -23.69
N PRO A 17 -13.34 53.43 -23.22
CA PRO A 17 -14.71 52.95 -23.16
C PRO A 17 -15.26 53.15 -21.75
N VAL A 18 -16.43 53.78 -21.72
CA VAL A 18 -17.35 53.88 -20.59
C VAL A 18 -17.49 52.53 -19.90
N VAL A 19 -17.11 52.44 -18.62
CA VAL A 19 -17.44 51.31 -17.75
C VAL A 19 -18.92 51.43 -17.42
N ALA A 20 -19.75 50.68 -18.15
CA ALA A 20 -21.10 50.39 -17.71
C ALA A 20 -20.99 49.52 -16.44
N ILE A 21 -21.43 50.07 -15.31
CA ILE A 21 -21.59 49.32 -14.06
C ILE A 21 -22.77 48.37 -14.30
N SER A 22 -22.46 47.17 -14.77
CA SER A 22 -23.36 46.02 -14.71
C SER A 22 -23.55 45.70 -13.24
N THR A 23 -24.70 46.05 -12.67
CA THR A 23 -25.16 45.45 -11.42
C THR A 23 -25.34 43.96 -11.69
N LEU A 24 -24.30 43.17 -11.39
CA LEU A 24 -24.42 41.73 -11.24
C LEU A 24 -25.41 41.50 -10.08
N PHE A 25 -26.65 41.18 -10.41
CA PHE A 25 -27.50 40.42 -9.49
C PHE A 25 -26.76 39.11 -9.28
N THR A 26 -26.04 39.00 -8.16
CA THR A 26 -25.58 37.70 -7.67
C THR A 26 -26.83 36.87 -7.42
N PRO A 27 -27.02 35.71 -8.08
CA PRO A 27 -28.01 34.76 -7.57
C PRO A 27 -27.63 34.46 -6.12
N ALA A 28 -28.61 34.53 -5.22
CA ALA A 28 -28.43 34.02 -3.87
C ALA A 28 -27.91 32.58 -3.97
N ALA A 29 -26.80 32.28 -3.32
CA ALA A 29 -26.29 30.92 -3.25
C ALA A 29 -27.26 30.10 -2.39
N ASN A 30 -28.04 29.21 -3.02
CA ASN A 30 -28.74 28.14 -2.31
C ASN A 30 -27.67 27.08 -1.98
N ALA A 31 -27.49 26.81 -0.69
CA ALA A 31 -26.46 25.89 -0.20
C ALA A 31 -27.11 24.55 0.13
N GLU A 32 -26.81 23.53 -0.66
CA GLU A 32 -27.14 22.13 -0.38
C GLU A 32 -26.33 21.63 0.81
N TYR A 33 -26.90 20.78 1.66
CA TYR A 33 -26.19 20.24 2.81
C TYR A 33 -26.50 18.75 3.07
N PRO A 34 -25.59 18.01 3.73
CA PRO A 34 -25.78 16.58 3.98
C PRO A 34 -26.91 16.31 4.99
N CYS A 35 -27.82 15.40 4.68
CA CYS A 35 -28.97 15.05 5.53
C CYS A 35 -29.19 13.53 5.60
N GLY A 36 -29.85 13.05 6.67
CA GLY A 36 -30.28 11.65 6.78
C GLY A 36 -31.62 11.38 6.08
N SER A 37 -32.49 12.39 6.03
CA SER A 37 -33.78 12.44 5.32
C SER A 37 -34.23 13.90 5.22
N ALA A 38 -35.12 14.24 4.29
CA ALA A 38 -35.68 15.61 4.21
C ALA A 38 -36.61 15.91 5.40
N GLY A 39 -36.38 17.02 6.09
CA GLY A 39 -37.24 17.55 7.15
C GLY A 39 -38.47 18.30 6.62
N PRO A 40 -39.35 18.80 7.51
CA PRO A 40 -40.48 19.64 7.12
C PRO A 40 -40.02 20.91 6.40
N GLY A 41 -40.49 21.11 5.16
CA GLY A 41 -40.08 22.23 4.32
C GLY A 41 -38.75 22.02 3.58
N GLU A 42 -38.28 20.78 3.51
CA GLU A 42 -37.06 20.41 2.80
C GLU A 42 -37.33 19.35 1.74
N VAL A 43 -36.46 19.30 0.74
CA VAL A 43 -36.51 18.31 -0.35
C VAL A 43 -35.14 17.67 -0.51
N VAL A 44 -35.13 16.36 -0.78
CA VAL A 44 -33.90 15.67 -1.18
C VAL A 44 -33.60 16.06 -2.63
N VAL A 45 -32.48 16.74 -2.83
CA VAL A 45 -32.05 17.24 -4.15
C VAL A 45 -30.99 16.37 -4.80
N GLY A 46 -30.37 15.47 -4.04
CA GLY A 46 -29.40 14.53 -4.58
C GLY A 46 -28.77 13.61 -3.54
N SER A 47 -27.73 12.91 -3.97
CA SER A 47 -26.84 12.15 -3.09
C SER A 47 -25.42 12.23 -3.59
N THR A 48 -24.45 12.17 -2.69
CA THR A 48 -23.04 12.10 -3.07
C THR A 48 -22.76 10.74 -3.72
N GLN A 49 -21.91 10.72 -4.74
CA GLN A 49 -21.52 9.47 -5.38
C GLN A 49 -20.56 8.73 -4.44
N GLY A 50 -21.05 7.66 -3.80
CA GLY A 50 -20.26 6.82 -2.91
C GLY A 50 -19.18 6.06 -3.70
N GLY A 51 -17.95 6.03 -3.18
CA GLY A 51 -16.80 5.35 -3.79
C GLY A 51 -15.63 5.26 -2.81
N GLY A 52 -14.78 4.23 -2.95
CA GLY A 52 -13.61 4.04 -2.10
C GLY A 52 -13.90 3.69 -0.64
N GLY A 53 -15.04 3.05 -0.36
CA GLY A 53 -15.41 2.61 1.00
C GLY A 53 -16.25 3.62 1.80
N VAL A 54 -16.72 4.71 1.17
CA VAL A 54 -17.60 5.71 1.79
C VAL A 54 -19.01 5.60 1.20
N ALA A 55 -20.02 5.53 2.07
CA ALA A 55 -21.42 5.47 1.66
C ALA A 55 -21.89 6.80 1.03
N SER A 56 -22.83 6.73 0.10
CA SER A 56 -23.52 7.90 -0.45
C SER A 56 -24.32 8.60 0.65
N VAL A 57 -24.14 9.91 0.80
CA VAL A 57 -24.87 10.75 1.76
C VAL A 57 -25.92 11.56 0.98
N LEU A 58 -27.15 11.64 1.48
CA LEU A 58 -28.20 12.45 0.84
C LEU A 58 -27.88 13.94 0.99
N LEU A 59 -28.24 14.72 -0.02
CA LEU A 59 -28.17 16.17 -0.02
C LEU A 59 -29.58 16.74 -0.01
N CYS A 60 -29.86 17.62 0.95
CA CYS A 60 -31.13 18.31 1.10
C CYS A 60 -30.98 19.80 0.79
N ASP A 61 -32.09 20.41 0.35
CA ASP A 61 -32.26 21.85 0.22
C ASP A 61 -33.63 22.24 0.79
N THR A 62 -33.76 23.50 1.17
CA THR A 62 -35.02 24.13 1.56
C THR A 62 -35.99 24.23 0.38
N ASP A 63 -37.24 23.78 0.56
CA ASP A 63 -38.30 23.93 -0.42
C ASP A 63 -38.83 25.38 -0.43
N PRO A 64 -38.59 26.16 -1.49
CA PRO A 64 -39.00 27.56 -1.55
C PRO A 64 -40.54 27.73 -1.62
N ASN A 65 -41.30 26.66 -1.84
CA ASN A 65 -42.76 26.69 -1.91
C ASN A 65 -43.44 26.20 -0.62
N TYR A 66 -42.68 25.91 0.43
CA TYR A 66 -43.25 25.46 1.69
C TYR A 66 -44.03 26.60 2.36
N GLN A 67 -45.35 26.40 2.52
CA GLN A 67 -46.21 27.30 3.29
C GLN A 67 -46.56 26.65 4.62
N ASP A 68 -46.10 27.26 5.71
CA ASP A 68 -46.39 26.86 7.08
C ASP A 68 -47.89 27.05 7.37
N TYR A 69 -48.65 25.96 7.34
CA TYR A 69 -50.02 25.94 7.81
C TYR A 69 -50.01 25.66 9.32
N GLN A 70 -50.28 26.70 10.12
CA GLN A 70 -50.52 26.52 11.55
C GLN A 70 -51.84 25.79 11.77
N ASP A 71 -51.74 24.54 12.25
CA ASP A 71 -52.84 23.84 12.91
C ASP A 71 -52.40 23.32 14.29
N TYR A 72 -53.40 23.20 15.15
CA TYR A 72 -53.33 23.20 16.60
C TYR A 72 -52.55 22.04 17.23
N SER A 73 -52.06 22.31 18.44
CA SER A 73 -51.36 21.41 19.35
C SER A 73 -51.93 19.99 19.43
N GLU A 74 -51.13 19.02 19.03
CA GLU A 74 -51.13 17.69 19.64
C GLU A 74 -49.72 17.38 20.18
N SER A 75 -49.74 16.77 21.36
CA SER A 75 -48.62 16.54 22.26
C SER A 75 -47.43 15.81 21.64
N GLY A 76 -46.25 16.43 21.78
CA GLY A 76 -45.00 15.77 22.17
C GLY A 76 -44.35 14.87 21.13
N ASP A 77 -43.47 15.45 20.31
CA ASP A 77 -42.04 15.09 20.34
C ASP A 77 -41.27 16.17 19.56
N SER A 78 -40.84 17.24 20.25
CA SER A 78 -39.77 18.05 19.66
C SER A 78 -38.52 17.18 19.76
N SER A 79 -38.15 16.49 18.69
CA SER A 79 -36.91 15.72 18.66
C SER A 79 -35.79 16.69 18.98
N TYR A 80 -35.35 16.68 20.24
CA TYR A 80 -34.31 17.55 20.73
C TYR A 80 -33.04 17.10 20.04
N TYR A 81 -32.62 17.85 19.02
CA TYR A 81 -31.37 17.59 18.32
C TYR A 81 -30.22 17.94 19.26
N ASP A 82 -29.65 16.92 19.88
CA ASP A 82 -28.43 17.03 20.66
C ASP A 82 -27.23 16.79 19.73
N PRO A 83 -26.46 17.84 19.37
CA PRO A 83 -25.33 17.69 18.47
C PRO A 83 -24.23 16.79 19.02
N GLU A 84 -24.10 16.65 20.36
CA GLU A 84 -23.12 15.73 20.95
C GLU A 84 -23.58 14.28 20.79
N PHE A 85 -24.87 14.01 20.94
CA PHE A 85 -25.45 12.69 20.73
C PHE A 85 -25.36 12.28 19.25
N ALA A 86 -25.73 13.17 18.32
CA ALA A 86 -25.61 12.91 16.89
C ALA A 86 -24.15 12.67 16.45
N ALA A 87 -23.20 13.43 17.02
CA ALA A 87 -21.78 13.22 16.78
C ALA A 87 -21.30 11.86 17.32
N LEU A 88 -21.76 11.46 18.51
CA LEU A 88 -21.45 10.15 19.09
C LEU A 88 -22.03 9.01 18.25
N GLU A 89 -23.27 9.13 17.76
CA GLU A 89 -23.88 8.16 16.86
C GLU A 89 -23.06 8.01 15.58
N PHE A 90 -22.68 9.12 14.94
CA PHE A 90 -21.84 9.09 13.74
C PHE A 90 -20.47 8.43 14.00
N GLN A 91 -19.81 8.77 15.12
CA GLN A 91 -18.56 8.14 15.52
C GLN A 91 -18.71 6.65 15.75
N SER A 92 -19.79 6.23 16.40
CA SER A 92 -20.09 4.81 16.65
C SER A 92 -20.35 4.05 15.35
N ALA A 93 -21.11 4.63 14.42
CA ALA A 93 -21.38 4.05 13.11
C ALA A 93 -20.11 3.94 12.27
N ALA A 94 -19.25 4.97 12.29
CA ALA A 94 -17.95 4.94 11.63
C ALA A 94 -17.03 3.87 12.23
N ALA A 95 -16.99 3.73 13.55
CA ALA A 95 -16.22 2.69 14.23
C ALA A 95 -16.74 1.28 13.88
N LEU A 96 -18.06 1.07 13.86
CA LEU A 96 -18.67 -0.19 13.45
C LEU A 96 -18.38 -0.52 11.99
N LEU A 97 -18.46 0.46 11.09
CA LEU A 97 -18.10 0.30 9.68
C LEU A 97 -16.62 -0.07 9.53
N GLN A 98 -15.73 0.59 10.26
CA GLN A 98 -14.30 0.28 10.26
C GLN A 98 -14.03 -1.14 10.77
N LEU A 99 -14.72 -1.59 11.82
CA LEU A 99 -14.63 -2.96 12.32
C LEU A 99 -15.15 -3.97 11.29
N GLN A 100 -16.26 -3.66 10.61
CA GLN A 100 -16.80 -4.51 9.56
C GLN A 100 -15.83 -4.62 8.38
N GLN A 101 -15.27 -3.50 7.90
CA GLN A 101 -14.28 -3.51 6.83
C GLN A 101 -13.04 -4.33 7.21
N GLN A 102 -12.57 -4.23 8.45
CA GLN A 102 -11.48 -5.07 8.94
C GLN A 102 -11.87 -6.55 8.98
N ALA A 103 -13.09 -6.87 9.43
CA ALA A 103 -13.59 -8.24 9.43
C ALA A 103 -13.72 -8.82 8.01
N ASP A 104 -14.08 -8.00 7.04
CA ASP A 104 -14.15 -8.39 5.63
C ASP A 104 -12.75 -8.64 5.05
N LEU A 105 -11.77 -7.77 5.36
CA LEU A 105 -10.37 -8.00 4.97
C LEU A 105 -9.82 -9.29 5.58
N LEU A 106 -10.17 -9.61 6.83
CA LEU A 106 -9.74 -10.86 7.47
C LEU A 106 -10.43 -12.11 6.90
N GLN A 107 -11.39 -11.95 5.99
CA GLN A 107 -11.96 -13.05 5.19
C GLN A 107 -11.31 -13.16 3.82
N ASP A 108 -10.54 -12.15 3.38
CA ASP A 108 -9.81 -12.18 2.12
C ASP A 108 -8.53 -13.05 2.28
N PRO A 109 -8.42 -14.18 1.58
CA PRO A 109 -7.26 -15.06 1.67
C PRO A 109 -5.95 -14.39 1.22
N ASP A 110 -6.01 -13.41 0.31
CA ASP A 110 -4.82 -12.70 -0.16
C ASP A 110 -4.35 -11.69 0.88
N TYR A 111 -5.27 -11.03 1.57
CA TYR A 111 -4.94 -10.19 2.71
C TYR A 111 -4.38 -11.00 3.89
N LEU A 112 -4.96 -12.17 4.19
CA LEU A 112 -4.42 -13.08 5.19
C LEU A 112 -3.02 -13.56 4.80
N ARG A 113 -2.78 -13.91 3.53
CA ARG A 113 -1.44 -14.27 3.03
C ARG A 113 -0.47 -13.11 3.18
N TYR A 114 -0.89 -11.88 2.93
CA TYR A 114 -0.07 -10.69 3.13
C TYR A 114 0.35 -10.51 4.59
N LEU A 115 -0.57 -10.72 5.53
CA LEU A 115 -0.30 -10.61 6.97
C LEU A 115 0.52 -11.77 7.52
N SER A 116 0.23 -13.01 7.11
CA SER A 116 0.98 -14.19 7.55
C SER A 116 2.37 -14.25 6.91
N GLY A 117 2.43 -13.80 5.67
CA GLY A 117 3.49 -14.04 4.72
C GLY A 117 3.22 -15.28 3.87
N GLY A 118 3.92 -15.36 2.74
CA GLY A 118 3.88 -16.52 1.85
C GLY A 118 5.14 -16.59 1.00
N TRP A 119 5.48 -17.81 0.59
CA TRP A 119 6.59 -18.11 -0.30
C TRP A 119 6.13 -18.38 -1.72
N THR A 120 6.89 -17.88 -2.67
CA THR A 120 6.81 -18.24 -4.08
C THR A 120 8.20 -18.65 -4.54
N LEU A 121 8.32 -19.88 -5.02
CA LEU A 121 9.54 -20.45 -5.57
C LEU A 121 9.38 -20.57 -7.08
N PHE A 122 10.38 -20.14 -7.84
CA PHE A 122 10.34 -20.23 -9.30
C PHE A 122 11.75 -20.30 -9.88
N PRO A 123 11.93 -20.99 -11.02
CA PRO A 123 13.16 -20.88 -11.78
C PRO A 123 13.17 -19.51 -12.48
N SER A 124 14.31 -18.85 -12.57
CA SER A 124 14.41 -17.69 -13.46
C SER A 124 14.14 -18.14 -14.89
N VAL A 125 13.29 -17.41 -15.59
CA VAL A 125 12.85 -17.70 -16.96
C VAL A 125 13.91 -17.38 -18.03
N GLN A 126 15.20 -17.32 -17.65
CA GLN A 126 16.26 -17.08 -18.62
C GLN A 126 16.37 -18.28 -19.56
N SER A 127 16.15 -18.05 -20.86
CA SER A 127 16.04 -19.08 -21.89
C SER A 127 17.30 -19.93 -22.10
N GLU A 128 18.44 -19.50 -21.54
CA GLU A 128 19.74 -20.18 -21.63
C GLU A 128 20.29 -20.62 -20.26
N ALA A 129 19.49 -20.54 -19.19
CA ALA A 129 19.93 -20.97 -17.87
C ALA A 129 20.23 -22.48 -17.84
N THR A 130 21.37 -22.85 -17.25
CA THR A 130 21.68 -24.26 -17.00
C THR A 130 20.69 -24.80 -15.96
N PRO A 131 20.21 -26.04 -16.08
CA PRO A 131 19.39 -26.64 -15.02
C PRO A 131 20.06 -26.51 -13.65
N GLY A 132 19.33 -25.99 -12.66
CA GLY A 132 19.86 -25.72 -11.31
C GLY A 132 20.30 -24.27 -11.08
N GLU A 133 20.42 -23.47 -12.13
CA GLU A 133 20.79 -22.06 -12.01
C GLU A 133 19.58 -21.13 -11.89
N TYR A 134 19.83 -19.97 -11.27
CA TYR A 134 18.89 -18.86 -11.12
C TYR A 134 17.56 -19.26 -10.46
N CYS A 135 17.58 -20.26 -9.58
CA CYS A 135 16.46 -20.55 -8.69
C CYS A 135 16.22 -19.35 -7.75
N LEU A 136 14.95 -18.98 -7.57
CA LEU A 136 14.54 -17.97 -6.60
C LEU A 136 13.51 -18.55 -5.63
N ALA A 137 13.72 -18.31 -4.34
CA ALA A 137 12.72 -18.47 -3.30
C ALA A 137 12.41 -17.09 -2.70
N SER A 138 11.19 -16.61 -2.88
CA SER A 138 10.75 -15.28 -2.46
C SER A 138 9.70 -15.38 -1.37
N PHE A 139 9.95 -14.76 -0.23
CA PHE A 139 8.99 -14.57 0.85
C PHE A 139 8.47 -13.15 0.85
N PHE A 140 7.17 -12.96 0.93
CA PHE A 140 6.52 -11.66 0.95
C PHE A 140 5.57 -11.54 2.13
N LYS A 141 5.69 -10.47 2.92
CA LYS A 141 4.87 -10.22 4.12
C LYS A 141 4.82 -8.74 4.46
N ALA A 142 3.77 -8.30 5.14
CA ALA A 142 3.76 -7.00 5.82
C ALA A 142 4.92 -6.88 6.83
N SER A 143 5.55 -5.71 6.89
CA SER A 143 6.59 -5.39 7.88
C SER A 143 6.06 -5.55 9.30
N MET A 144 6.90 -6.08 10.19
CA MET A 144 6.62 -6.16 11.62
C MET A 144 7.08 -4.92 12.39
N ASP A 145 7.64 -3.91 11.70
CA ASP A 145 7.97 -2.62 12.29
C ASP A 145 6.70 -1.74 12.39
N PRO A 146 6.26 -1.34 13.60
CA PRO A 146 5.10 -0.46 13.75
C PRO A 146 5.26 0.89 13.02
N ALA A 147 6.51 1.37 12.86
CA ALA A 147 6.78 2.61 12.14
C ALA A 147 6.64 2.45 10.62
N ALA A 148 6.59 1.22 10.11
CA ALA A 148 6.47 0.93 8.68
C ALA A 148 5.02 0.93 8.17
N ASN A 149 4.00 1.14 9.01
CA ASN A 149 2.59 1.19 8.62
C ASN A 149 2.15 -0.01 7.74
N ASN A 150 2.61 -1.21 8.10
CA ASN A 150 2.41 -2.42 7.31
C ASN A 150 2.95 -2.34 5.87
N ALA A 151 4.02 -1.58 5.59
CA ALA A 151 4.71 -1.63 4.30
C ALA A 151 5.30 -3.04 4.07
N PRO A 152 5.37 -3.54 2.83
CA PRO A 152 5.84 -4.88 2.57
C PRO A 152 7.34 -5.04 2.82
N VAL A 153 7.72 -6.23 3.27
CA VAL A 153 9.10 -6.74 3.28
C VAL A 153 9.14 -7.98 2.41
N MET A 154 10.01 -7.96 1.40
CA MET A 154 10.32 -9.11 0.58
C MET A 154 11.70 -9.66 0.97
N VAL A 155 11.80 -10.98 1.12
CA VAL A 155 13.06 -11.68 1.36
C VAL A 155 13.27 -12.70 0.25
N ASN A 156 14.40 -12.61 -0.44
CA ASN A 156 14.72 -13.48 -1.56
C ASN A 156 16.00 -14.26 -1.27
N PHE A 157 15.94 -15.57 -1.47
CA PHE A 157 17.11 -16.40 -1.70
C PHE A 157 17.30 -16.62 -3.18
N SER A 158 18.49 -16.30 -3.69
CA SER A 158 18.86 -16.57 -5.08
C SER A 158 20.23 -17.22 -5.19
N GLY A 159 20.42 -17.92 -6.30
CA GLY A 159 21.72 -18.48 -6.69
C GLY A 159 21.77 -20.01 -6.58
N PRO A 160 22.82 -20.64 -7.13
CA PRO A 160 23.87 -20.03 -7.98
C PRO A 160 23.34 -19.70 -9.39
N GLY A 161 24.12 -18.99 -10.20
CA GLY A 161 23.77 -18.78 -11.61
C GLY A 161 24.82 -17.99 -12.41
N GLY A 162 25.07 -18.45 -13.64
CA GLY A 162 26.09 -17.88 -14.51
C GLY A 162 27.47 -18.04 -13.90
N ASP A 163 28.25 -16.95 -13.85
CA ASP A 163 29.61 -16.97 -13.28
C ASP A 163 29.62 -16.86 -11.73
N TYR A 164 28.46 -16.73 -11.08
CA TYR A 164 28.37 -16.60 -9.62
C TYR A 164 27.94 -17.91 -8.96
N GLU A 165 28.90 -18.57 -8.30
CA GLU A 165 28.68 -19.83 -7.57
C GLU A 165 28.13 -19.63 -6.15
N GLY A 166 28.05 -18.39 -5.67
CA GLY A 166 27.52 -18.07 -4.36
C GLY A 166 26.00 -17.98 -4.34
N ALA A 167 25.48 -17.45 -3.23
CA ALA A 167 24.05 -17.17 -3.07
C ALA A 167 23.84 -15.76 -2.55
N LEU A 168 22.66 -15.19 -2.79
CA LEU A 168 22.26 -13.91 -2.22
C LEU A 168 21.07 -14.10 -1.30
N LEU A 169 21.18 -13.52 -0.10
CA LEU A 169 20.04 -13.25 0.77
C LEU A 169 19.69 -11.77 0.61
N THR A 170 18.55 -11.50 -0.01
CA THR A 170 18.17 -10.15 -0.44
C THR A 170 16.90 -9.69 0.27
N PHE A 171 16.92 -8.47 0.79
CA PHE A 171 15.78 -7.81 1.42
C PHE A 171 15.36 -6.61 0.58
N ALA A 172 14.06 -6.48 0.30
CA ALA A 172 13.48 -5.29 -0.29
C ALA A 172 12.36 -4.75 0.60
N ALA A 173 12.42 -3.45 0.90
CA ALA A 173 11.45 -2.75 1.72
C ALA A 173 11.48 -1.25 1.43
N ASP A 174 10.40 -0.54 1.79
CA ASP A 174 10.26 0.89 1.53
C ASP A 174 11.28 1.75 2.31
N ALA A 175 11.58 1.35 3.55
CA ALA A 175 12.52 2.06 4.42
C ALA A 175 14.00 1.88 4.03
N ILE A 176 14.30 0.98 3.07
CA ILE A 176 15.67 0.80 2.56
C ILE A 176 15.98 1.96 1.59
N PRO A 177 17.16 2.61 1.68
CA PRO A 177 17.55 3.66 0.75
C PRO A 177 17.56 3.17 -0.71
N LYS A 178 17.23 4.07 -1.65
CA LYS A 178 17.19 3.80 -3.09
C LYS A 178 18.27 4.59 -3.81
N PRO A 179 19.53 4.12 -3.83
CA PRO A 179 20.60 4.88 -4.49
C PRO A 179 20.52 4.73 -6.01
N GLU A 180 20.85 5.79 -6.74
CA GLU A 180 20.86 5.80 -8.21
C GLU A 180 21.85 4.77 -8.80
N THR A 181 22.92 4.46 -8.05
CA THR A 181 23.92 3.46 -8.42
C THR A 181 24.14 2.50 -7.27
N MET A 182 24.42 1.23 -7.61
CA MET A 182 24.77 0.21 -6.62
C MET A 182 25.98 0.67 -5.79
N GLN A 183 25.89 0.49 -4.48
CA GLN A 183 26.97 0.77 -3.54
C GLN A 183 27.10 -0.33 -2.48
N MET A 184 28.29 -0.45 -1.91
CA MET A 184 28.53 -1.33 -0.76
C MET A 184 28.44 -0.51 0.52
N ILE A 185 27.57 -0.91 1.44
CA ILE A 185 27.39 -0.24 2.73
C ILE A 185 27.51 -1.23 3.89
N SER A 186 27.81 -0.69 5.07
CA SER A 186 27.80 -1.46 6.31
C SER A 186 26.36 -1.64 6.79
N VAL A 187 25.95 -2.89 6.98
CA VAL A 187 24.60 -3.26 7.42
C VAL A 187 24.72 -4.24 8.57
N THR A 188 23.87 -4.07 9.58
CA THR A 188 23.75 -5.03 10.68
C THR A 188 22.56 -5.94 10.42
N LEU A 189 22.82 -7.24 10.43
CA LEU A 189 21.81 -8.28 10.32
C LEU A 189 21.61 -8.92 11.70
N ILE A 190 20.36 -8.92 12.16
CA ILE A 190 19.94 -9.61 13.38
C ILE A 190 19.01 -10.75 12.94
N GLN A 191 19.31 -11.95 13.42
CA GLN A 191 18.56 -13.16 13.09
C GLN A 191 18.23 -13.89 14.39
N ASN A 192 16.95 -14.17 14.64
CA ASN A 192 16.51 -14.90 15.85
C ASN A 192 17.20 -14.34 17.12
N ASP A 193 17.71 -15.25 17.96
CA ASP A 193 18.47 -14.95 19.17
C ASP A 193 20.00 -15.01 18.94
N TYR A 194 20.45 -15.01 17.67
CA TYR A 194 21.89 -14.97 17.37
C TYR A 194 22.47 -13.58 17.63
N PRO A 195 23.78 -13.49 17.96
CA PRO A 195 24.46 -12.20 18.07
C PRO A 195 24.31 -11.36 16.79
N PRO A 196 23.99 -10.06 16.89
CA PRO A 196 23.97 -9.16 15.74
C PRO A 196 25.30 -9.19 14.99
N THR A 197 25.23 -9.27 13.66
CA THR A 197 26.42 -9.31 12.80
C THR A 197 26.42 -8.14 11.84
N THR A 198 27.50 -7.35 11.86
CA THR A 198 27.69 -6.24 10.93
C THR A 198 28.60 -6.67 9.78
N VAL A 199 28.12 -6.57 8.55
CA VAL A 199 28.84 -6.94 7.34
C VAL A 199 28.67 -5.90 6.25
N GLN A 200 29.46 -6.01 5.18
CA GLN A 200 29.24 -5.25 3.96
C GLN A 200 28.16 -5.93 3.12
N ALA A 201 27.19 -5.16 2.66
CA ALA A 201 26.11 -5.62 1.80
C ALA A 201 25.92 -4.65 0.61
N PHE A 202 25.39 -5.19 -0.49
CA PHE A 202 25.04 -4.38 -1.66
C PHE A 202 23.75 -3.62 -1.37
N ASN A 203 23.74 -2.31 -1.64
CA ASN A 203 22.56 -1.47 -1.64
C ASN A 203 22.30 -0.94 -3.05
N TYR A 204 21.13 -1.21 -3.60
CA TYR A 204 20.71 -0.76 -4.92
C TYR A 204 19.20 -0.59 -4.99
N SER A 205 18.73 0.01 -6.08
CA SER A 205 17.32 0.03 -6.46
C SER A 205 17.14 -0.60 -7.83
N VAL A 206 16.00 -1.26 -8.04
CA VAL A 206 15.59 -1.75 -9.36
C VAL A 206 14.68 -0.69 -9.98
N PRO A 207 14.88 -0.31 -11.25
CA PRO A 207 13.95 0.57 -11.95
C PRO A 207 12.51 0.07 -11.82
N ASP A 208 11.57 1.00 -11.66
CA ASP A 208 10.13 0.73 -11.56
C ASP A 208 9.66 -0.07 -10.33
N LEU A 209 10.56 -0.40 -9.40
CA LEU A 209 10.18 -0.92 -8.08
C LEU A 209 10.23 0.18 -7.01
N PRO A 210 9.21 0.29 -6.14
CA PRO A 210 9.14 1.35 -5.13
C PRO A 210 10.09 1.12 -3.94
N PHE A 211 10.88 0.04 -3.92
CA PHE A 211 11.67 -0.40 -2.77
C PHE A 211 13.17 -0.19 -2.98
N GLY A 212 13.88 0.11 -1.88
CA GLY A 212 15.33 -0.09 -1.82
C GLY A 212 15.65 -1.56 -1.56
N VAL A 213 16.85 -1.98 -1.95
CA VAL A 213 17.27 -3.39 -1.84
C VAL A 213 18.60 -3.48 -1.10
N ILE A 214 18.68 -4.39 -0.13
CA ILE A 214 19.93 -4.84 0.50
C ILE A 214 20.16 -6.30 0.16
N SER A 215 21.30 -6.64 -0.44
CA SER A 215 21.72 -8.02 -0.71
C SER A 215 22.98 -8.38 0.07
N PHE A 216 22.87 -9.43 0.88
CA PHE A 216 23.99 -10.08 1.54
C PHE A 216 24.53 -11.19 0.65
N ALA A 217 25.83 -11.20 0.41
CA ALA A 217 26.50 -12.32 -0.24
C ALA A 217 26.69 -13.46 0.76
N VAL A 218 26.26 -14.65 0.37
CA VAL A 218 26.47 -15.89 1.11
C VAL A 218 27.49 -16.74 0.33
N PRO A 219 28.50 -17.34 0.99
CA PRO A 219 29.59 -18.02 0.30
C PRO A 219 29.15 -19.12 -0.67
N THR A 220 28.12 -19.90 -0.31
CA THR A 220 27.54 -20.96 -1.14
C THR A 220 26.03 -21.04 -0.89
N ILE A 221 25.29 -21.63 -1.83
CA ILE A 221 23.86 -21.89 -1.64
C ILE A 221 23.60 -22.88 -0.50
N ASP A 222 24.45 -23.89 -0.34
CA ASP A 222 24.35 -24.84 0.77
C ASP A 222 24.49 -24.14 2.13
N ALA A 223 25.42 -23.19 2.26
CA ALA A 223 25.57 -22.41 3.49
C ALA A 223 24.33 -21.55 3.79
N ALA A 224 23.67 -21.02 2.75
CA ALA A 224 22.41 -20.29 2.91
C ALA A 224 21.28 -21.21 3.40
N LEU A 225 21.17 -22.41 2.81
CA LEU A 225 20.13 -23.39 3.12
C LEU A 225 20.34 -24.08 4.47
N ASP A 226 21.58 -24.31 4.89
CA ASP A 226 21.91 -24.89 6.18
C ASP A 226 21.60 -23.92 7.34
N GLY A 227 21.70 -22.61 7.10
CA GLY A 227 21.32 -21.57 8.04
C GLY A 227 19.82 -21.24 8.07
N MET A 228 19.01 -21.93 7.26
CA MET A 228 17.57 -21.69 7.16
C MET A 228 16.81 -22.46 8.24
N GLU A 229 16.09 -21.72 9.08
CA GLU A 229 15.20 -22.29 10.11
C GLU A 229 13.73 -22.27 9.65
N ASP A 230 12.90 -23.14 10.24
CA ASP A 230 11.47 -23.23 9.86
C ASP A 230 10.73 -21.92 10.11
N VAL A 231 11.01 -21.29 11.25
CA VAL A 231 10.54 -19.95 11.60
C VAL A 231 11.78 -19.13 11.90
N GLN A 232 11.97 -18.04 11.17
CA GLN A 232 13.15 -17.19 11.33
C GLN A 232 12.76 -15.73 11.26
N SER A 233 13.22 -14.98 12.26
CA SER A 233 13.06 -13.53 12.36
C SER A 233 14.29 -12.82 11.83
N PHE A 234 14.06 -11.68 11.18
CA PHE A 234 15.08 -10.82 10.62
C PHE A 234 14.83 -9.38 11.01
N ASP A 235 15.90 -8.69 11.38
CA ASP A 235 15.96 -7.23 11.44
C ASP A 235 17.23 -6.75 10.74
N VAL A 236 17.04 -6.06 9.63
CA VAL A 236 18.10 -5.43 8.84
C VAL A 236 18.20 -3.97 9.29
N GLN A 237 19.39 -3.58 9.76
CA GLN A 237 19.63 -2.24 10.27
C GLN A 237 20.72 -1.49 9.52
N ILE A 238 20.46 -0.22 9.24
CA ILE A 238 21.43 0.74 8.69
C ILE A 238 21.61 1.86 9.70
N ALA A 239 22.85 2.11 10.12
CA ALA A 239 23.17 3.10 11.15
C ALA A 239 22.33 2.95 12.44
N GLY A 240 22.08 1.70 12.86
CA GLY A 240 21.30 1.37 14.06
C GLY A 240 19.78 1.53 13.92
N ARG A 241 19.26 1.80 12.72
CA ARG A 241 17.83 1.89 12.44
C ARG A 241 17.36 0.68 11.66
N SER A 242 16.29 0.03 12.12
CA SER A 242 15.52 -0.99 11.38
C SER A 242 15.03 -0.42 10.05
N VAL A 243 15.37 -1.09 8.95
CA VAL A 243 14.92 -0.77 7.58
C VAL A 243 14.16 -1.92 6.92
N ALA A 244 14.28 -3.12 7.45
CA ALA A 244 13.42 -4.25 7.09
C ALA A 244 13.33 -5.21 8.28
N ARG A 245 12.12 -5.39 8.82
CA ARG A 245 11.86 -6.32 9.92
C ARG A 245 10.72 -7.27 9.56
N THR A 246 11.00 -8.56 9.57
CA THR A 246 10.02 -9.58 9.22
C THR A 246 10.29 -10.89 9.95
N THR A 247 9.37 -11.83 9.85
CA THR A 247 9.54 -13.21 10.31
C THR A 247 8.85 -14.11 9.32
N TRP A 248 9.59 -15.07 8.78
CA TRP A 248 9.04 -16.10 7.91
C TRP A 248 8.61 -17.34 8.68
N HIS A 249 7.90 -18.21 7.99
CA HIS A 249 7.53 -19.56 8.44
C HIS A 249 7.76 -20.56 7.30
N SER A 250 7.55 -21.85 7.54
CA SER A 250 7.69 -22.91 6.53
C SER A 250 9.09 -22.99 5.89
N GLY A 251 10.11 -22.47 6.57
CA GLY A 251 11.45 -22.33 6.01
C GLY A 251 12.08 -23.68 5.66
N LEU A 252 11.82 -24.73 6.43
CA LEU A 252 12.36 -26.07 6.12
C LEU A 252 11.67 -26.70 4.91
N GLN A 253 10.36 -26.49 4.77
CA GLN A 253 9.61 -26.93 3.59
C GLN A 253 10.13 -26.22 2.33
N VAL A 254 10.35 -24.91 2.43
CA VAL A 254 10.90 -24.10 1.34
C VAL A 254 12.30 -24.55 1.00
N ARG A 255 13.18 -24.80 1.98
CA ARG A 255 14.53 -25.31 1.77
C ARG A 255 14.51 -26.60 0.96
N ASP A 256 13.68 -27.56 1.37
CA ASP A 256 13.61 -28.88 0.74
C ASP A 256 12.99 -28.79 -0.67
N GLU A 257 12.01 -27.90 -0.87
CA GLU A 257 11.41 -27.64 -2.18
C GLU A 257 12.38 -26.90 -3.12
N PHE A 258 13.14 -25.94 -2.60
CA PHE A 258 14.12 -25.15 -3.33
C PHE A 258 15.29 -26.00 -3.82
N ARG A 259 15.72 -27.00 -3.02
CA ARG A 259 16.72 -28.00 -3.46
C ARG A 259 16.33 -28.72 -4.74
N LYS A 260 15.05 -28.99 -4.97
CA LYS A 260 14.60 -29.63 -6.22
C LYS A 260 14.89 -28.74 -7.44
N CYS A 261 14.71 -27.43 -7.29
CA CYS A 261 15.07 -26.47 -8.34
C CYS A 261 16.59 -26.49 -8.57
N LEU A 262 17.39 -26.42 -7.50
CA LEU A 262 18.86 -26.42 -7.55
C LEU A 262 19.44 -27.70 -8.14
N ASP A 263 18.77 -28.84 -7.95
CA ASP A 263 19.14 -30.14 -8.54
C ASP A 263 18.83 -30.22 -10.05
N GLY A 264 18.27 -29.17 -10.65
CA GLY A 264 17.94 -29.11 -12.07
C GLY A 264 16.75 -29.99 -12.49
N GLN A 265 15.90 -30.37 -11.52
CA GLN A 265 14.67 -31.11 -11.82
C GLN A 265 13.68 -30.20 -12.55
N PRO A 266 12.77 -30.75 -13.40
CA PRO A 266 11.70 -29.96 -13.99
C PRO A 266 10.91 -29.26 -12.88
N TYR A 267 10.94 -27.92 -12.89
CA TYR A 267 10.46 -27.11 -11.78
C TYR A 267 9.43 -26.10 -12.28
N SER A 268 8.26 -26.09 -11.64
CA SER A 268 7.21 -25.09 -11.86
C SER A 268 7.14 -24.12 -10.69
N VAL A 269 6.48 -22.98 -10.91
CA VAL A 269 6.19 -22.06 -9.82
C VAL A 269 5.47 -22.80 -8.69
N THR A 270 6.01 -22.71 -7.48
CA THR A 270 5.48 -23.39 -6.29
C THR A 270 5.19 -22.35 -5.22
N ASN A 271 3.96 -22.36 -4.69
CA ASN A 271 3.55 -21.47 -3.61
C ASN A 271 3.44 -22.24 -2.30
N ILE A 272 4.00 -21.68 -1.22
CA ILE A 272 3.92 -22.25 0.13
C ILE A 272 3.43 -21.15 1.07
N ASP A 273 2.26 -21.33 1.66
CA ASP A 273 1.67 -20.40 2.63
C ASP A 273 0.99 -21.18 3.78
N ILE A 274 0.62 -20.46 4.85
CA ILE A 274 -0.12 -21.03 6.00
C ILE A 274 -1.61 -20.69 5.94
N VAL A 275 -2.10 -20.14 4.83
CA VAL A 275 -3.52 -19.81 4.69
C VAL A 275 -4.31 -21.12 4.64
N PRO A 276 -5.32 -21.32 5.49
CA PRO A 276 -6.10 -22.56 5.50
C PRO A 276 -6.79 -22.80 4.14
N GLU A 277 -6.72 -24.04 3.63
CA GLU A 277 -7.34 -24.41 2.34
C GLU A 277 -8.82 -24.04 2.24
N ARG A 278 -9.57 -24.10 3.35
CA ARG A 278 -10.99 -23.71 3.40
C ARG A 278 -11.25 -22.25 3.01
N LEU A 279 -10.24 -21.39 3.10
CA LEU A 279 -10.33 -19.97 2.74
C LEU A 279 -9.87 -19.75 1.29
N LYS A 280 -9.05 -20.65 0.74
CA LYS A 280 -8.55 -20.57 -0.65
C LYS A 280 -9.62 -20.90 -1.68
N THR A 281 -10.64 -21.66 -1.31
CA THR A 281 -11.73 -22.11 -2.20
C THR A 281 -12.93 -21.18 -2.26
N ALA A 282 -12.87 -19.99 -1.64
CA ALA A 282 -13.97 -19.04 -1.56
C ALA A 282 -14.03 -18.02 -2.71
N GLN A 283 -13.43 -18.30 -3.87
CA GLN A 283 -13.61 -17.49 -5.08
C GLN A 283 -14.59 -18.18 -6.05
N PRO A 284 -15.71 -17.52 -6.43
CA PRO A 284 -16.56 -17.95 -7.54
C PRO A 284 -15.89 -17.77 -8.91
#